data_AF-A0A1Q4BVM5-F1
#
_entry.id   AF-A0A1Q4BVM5-F1
#
_cell.length_a   1.000
_cell.length_b   1.000
_cell.length_c   1.000
_cell.angle_alpha   90.00
_cell.angle_beta   90.00
_cell.angle_gamma   90.00
#
_symmetry.space_group_name_H-M   'P 1'
#
loop_
_entity.id
_entity.type
_entity.pdbx_description
1 polymer ?
#
loop_
_entity_poly.entity_id
_entity_poly.type
_entity_poly.pdbx_seq_one_letter_code
_entity_poly.pdbx_strand_id
1 'polypeptide(L)' 'MPAIAEILPTRSPHPAPRGSDLPTCPVCADSMIAAEASALLSDNQLSYLWTCDTCGYGFVTKHSFVALVCN' A
#
# COMPACT_ATOMS: atom_id res chain seq x y z
N MET A 1 16.05 -21.33 27.33
CA MET A 1 16.09 -21.91 25.97
C MET A 1 15.77 -20.79 24.99
N PRO A 2 16.69 -20.31 24.12
CA PRO A 2 16.31 -19.39 23.06
C PRO A 2 15.95 -20.19 21.79
N ALA A 3 14.77 -19.92 21.23
CA ALA A 3 14.38 -20.43 19.92
C ALA A 3 14.93 -19.48 18.85
N ILE A 4 16.01 -19.88 18.19
CA ILE A 4 16.52 -19.18 17.01
C ILE A 4 15.68 -19.65 15.83
N ALA A 5 14.80 -18.78 15.32
CA ALA A 5 14.09 -19.03 14.08
C ALA A 5 15.03 -18.70 12.91
N GLU A 6 15.45 -19.71 12.15
CA GLU A 6 16.18 -19.52 10.90
C GLU A 6 15.25 -18.91 9.85
N ILE A 7 15.51 -17.67 9.47
CA ILE A 7 14.74 -16.95 8.46
C ILE A 7 15.22 -17.45 7.09
N LEU A 8 14.54 -18.47 6.55
CA LEU A 8 14.74 -18.89 5.17
C LEU A 8 14.28 -17.75 4.25
N PRO A 9 15.12 -17.22 3.34
CA PRO A 9 14.68 -16.23 2.38
C PRO A 9 13.74 -16.91 1.38
N THR A 10 12.43 -16.76 1.60
CA THR A 10 11.40 -17.08 0.59
C THR A 10 11.56 -16.09 -0.56
N ARG A 11 12.50 -16.34 -1.44
CA ARG A 11 12.61 -15.65 -2.72
C ARG A 11 11.46 -16.12 -3.60
N SER A 12 10.29 -15.51 -3.45
CA SER A 12 9.22 -15.62 -4.44
C SER A 12 9.69 -14.90 -5.72
N PRO A 13 9.75 -15.58 -6.88
CA PRO A 13 10.18 -14.95 -8.14
C PRO A 13 9.21 -13.87 -8.65
N HIS A 14 8.00 -13.85 -8.12
CA HIS A 14 7.08 -12.75 -8.26
C HIS A 14 7.07 -11.97 -6.95
N PRO A 15 7.44 -10.67 -6.95
CA PRO A 15 6.87 -9.78 -5.95
C PRO A 15 5.35 -9.97 -6.07
N ALA A 16 4.68 -10.34 -4.98
CA ALA A 16 3.24 -10.19 -4.95
C ALA A 16 2.96 -8.74 -5.39
N PRO A 17 2.02 -8.47 -6.31
CA PRO A 17 1.72 -7.10 -6.74
C PRO A 17 1.24 -6.19 -5.59
N ARG A 18 1.07 -6.77 -4.39
CA ARG A 18 0.81 -6.09 -3.12
C ARG A 18 2.02 -5.32 -2.56
N GLY A 19 3.20 -5.48 -3.16
CA GLY A 19 4.41 -4.71 -2.84
C GLY A 19 4.65 -3.51 -3.76
N SER A 20 3.60 -2.95 -4.38
CA SER A 20 3.69 -1.66 -5.06
C SER A 20 4.03 -0.59 -4.02
N ASP A 21 5.08 0.20 -4.27
CA ASP A 21 5.57 1.30 -3.43
C ASP A 21 4.50 1.89 -2.51
N LEU A 22 4.54 1.46 -1.25
CA LEU A 22 3.70 2.04 -0.21
C LEU A 22 4.10 3.50 -0.08
N PRO A 23 3.16 4.46 -0.09
CA PRO A 23 3.52 5.85 -0.05
C PRO A 23 4.16 6.14 1.31
N THR A 24 5.25 6.90 1.29
CA THR A 24 5.92 7.38 2.49
C THR A 24 5.37 8.74 2.87
N CYS A 25 5.27 9.00 4.17
CA CYS A 25 4.91 10.33 4.65
C CYS A 25 5.99 11.33 4.25
N PRO A 26 5.67 12.46 3.59
CA PRO A 26 6.67 13.46 3.24
C PRO A 26 7.23 14.21 4.47
N VAL A 27 6.61 14.05 5.64
CA VAL A 27 6.99 14.74 6.88
C VAL A 27 7.92 13.87 7.74
N CYS A 28 7.50 12.65 8.08
CA CYS A 28 8.26 11.76 8.98
C CYS A 28 9.00 10.61 8.26
N ALA A 29 8.84 10.47 6.94
CA ALA A 29 9.38 9.37 6.15
C ALA A 29 8.90 7.96 6.56
N ASP A 30 7.89 7.85 7.43
CA ASP A 30 7.25 6.58 7.76
C ASP A 30 6.52 6.01 6.55
N SER A 31 6.62 4.70 6.33
CA SER A 31 5.85 4.00 5.30
C SER A 31 4.40 3.80 5.75
N MET A 32 3.44 4.19 4.90
CA MET A 32 2.03 4.01 5.21
C MET A 32 1.50 2.71 4.61
N ILE A 33 0.87 1.89 5.46
CA ILE A 33 0.49 0.52 5.11
C ILE A 33 -1.01 0.39 4.81
N ALA A 34 -1.85 1.22 5.42
CA ALA A 34 -3.30 1.23 5.21
C ALA A 34 -3.77 2.61 4.80
N ALA A 35 -4.50 2.70 3.69
CA ALA A 35 -5.24 3.90 3.36
C ALA A 35 -6.50 3.97 4.23
N GLU A 36 -6.79 5.16 4.76
CA GLU A 36 -7.95 5.44 5.62
C GLU A 36 -9.27 5.28 4.86
N ALA A 37 -9.27 5.66 3.58
CA ALA A 37 -10.42 5.55 2.71
C ALA A 37 -10.00 5.32 1.26
N SER A 38 -10.85 4.63 0.49
CA SER A 38 -10.72 4.51 -0.95
C SER A 38 -12.01 4.91 -1.66
N ALA A 39 -11.90 5.57 -2.81
CA ALA A 39 -13.05 5.98 -3.61
C ALA A 39 -12.84 5.59 -5.08
N LEU A 40 -13.81 4.83 -5.61
CA LEU A 40 -13.86 4.44 -7.01
C LEU A 40 -14.50 5.55 -7.84
N LEU A 41 -13.73 6.12 -8.76
CA LEU A 41 -14.17 7.12 -9.72
C LEU A 41 -14.60 6.47 -11.04
N SER A 42 -15.44 7.17 -11.81
CA SER A 42 -16.06 6.71 -13.07
C SER A 42 -15.05 6.24 -14.13
N ASP A 43 -13.84 6.78 -14.12
CA ASP A 43 -12.82 6.55 -15.16
C ASP A 43 -11.84 5.43 -14.81
N ASN A 44 -12.31 4.38 -14.12
CA ASN A 44 -11.48 3.30 -13.60
C ASN A 44 -10.29 3.82 -12.77
N GLN A 45 -10.51 4.92 -12.05
CA GLN A 45 -9.53 5.55 -11.19
C GLN A 45 -9.94 5.30 -9.75
N LEU A 46 -9.03 4.77 -8.95
CA LEU A 46 -9.19 4.58 -7.53
C LEU A 46 -8.36 5.64 -6.81
N SER A 47 -8.98 6.47 -5.98
CA SER A 47 -8.25 7.36 -5.08
C SER A 47 -8.15 6.76 -3.69
N TYR A 48 -7.00 6.97 -3.05
CA TYR A 48 -6.72 6.55 -1.68
C TYR A 48 -6.43 7.78 -0.84
N LEU A 49 -7.13 7.92 0.28
CA LEU A 49 -6.85 8.89 1.32
C LEU A 49 -5.88 8.27 2.31
N TRP A 50 -4.78 8.96 2.58
CA TRP A 50 -3.76 8.57 3.53
C TRP A 50 -3.71 9.61 4.64
N THR A 51 -3.60 9.15 5.88
CA THR A 51 -3.30 10.00 7.03
C THR A 51 -2.18 9.32 7.79
N CYS A 52 -1.11 10.06 8.07
CA CYS A 52 -0.03 9.52 8.88
C CYS A 52 -0.45 9.42 10.35
N ASP A 53 -0.38 8.22 10.95
CA ASP A 53 -0.66 8.04 12.38
C ASP A 53 0.37 8.75 13.28
N THR A 54 1.62 8.88 12.82
CA THR A 54 2.71 9.48 13.61
C THR A 54 2.63 11.01 13.65
N CYS A 55 2.33 11.66 12.52
CA CYS A 55 2.38 13.12 12.40
C CYS A 55 1.06 13.79 12.00
N GLY A 56 0.01 13.02 11.70
CA GLY A 56 -1.30 13.52 11.30
C GLY A 56 -1.37 14.11 9.89
N TYR A 57 -0.29 14.03 9.09
CA TYR A 57 -0.29 14.58 7.73
C TYR A 57 -1.16 13.74 6.79
N GLY A 58 -2.14 14.39 6.14
CA GLY A 58 -3.06 13.76 5.21
C GLY A 58 -2.74 14.09 3.74
N PHE A 59 -2.81 13.10 2.85
CA PHE A 59 -2.70 13.30 1.40
C PHE A 59 -3.49 12.24 0.63
N VAL A 60 -3.65 12.47 -0.68
CA VAL A 60 -4.41 11.58 -1.56
C VAL A 60 -3.50 11.04 -2.65
N THR A 61 -3.52 9.72 -2.89
CA THR A 61 -2.93 9.12 -4.09
C THR A 61 -4.02 8.66 -5.05
N LYS A 62 -3.71 8.61 -6.34
CA LYS A 62 -4.63 8.16 -7.39
C LYS A 62 -3.99 7.03 -8.17
N HIS A 63 -4.75 5.98 -8.41
CA HIS A 63 -4.31 4.80 -9.14
C HIS A 63 -5.31 4.50 -10.25
N SER A 64 -4.87 4.59 -11.51
CA SER A 64 -5.64 4.10 -12.65
C SER A 64 -5.50 2.58 -12.72
N PHE A 65 -6.62 1.86 -12.85
CA PHE A 65 -6.60 0.41 -13.03
C PHE A 65 -7.46 0.01 -14.23
N VAL A 66 -7.24 -1.19 -14.76
CA VAL A 66 -8.14 -1.76 -15.77
C VAL A 66 -9.18 -2.59 -15.02
N ALA A 67 -10.46 -2.29 -15.19
CA ALA A 67 -11.51 -3.09 -14.55
C ALA A 67 -11.56 -4.46 -15.23
N LEU A 68 -11.43 -5.51 -14.42
CA LEU A 68 -11.68 -6.87 -14.86
C LEU A 68 -13.17 -7.14 -14.68
N VAL A 69 -13.85 -7.45 -15.77
CA VAL A 69 -15.26 -7.87 -15.75
C VAL A 69 -15.28 -9.39 -15.63
N CYS A 70 -15.93 -9.93 -14.60
CA CYS A 70 -16.23 -11.36 -14.52
C CYS A 70 -17.50 -11.61 -15.34
N ASN A 71 -17.41 -12.50 -16.33
CA ASN A 71 -18.53 -13.00 -17.14
C ASN A 71 -19.04 -14.31 -16.54
#